data_AF-T5AD02-F1
#
_entry.id   AF-T5AD02-F1
#
_cell.length_a   1.000
_cell.length_b   1.000
_cell.length_c   1.000
_cell.angle_alpha   90.00
_cell.angle_beta   90.00
_cell.angle_gamma   90.00
#
_symmetry.space_group_name_H-M   'P 1'
#
loop_
_entity.id
_entity.type
_entity.pdbx_description
1 polymer ?
#
loop_
_entity_poly.entity_id
_entity_poly.type
_entity_poly.pdbx_seq_one_letter_code
_entity_poly.pdbx_strand_id
1 'polypeptide(L)'
;MVTVTDDTPRRRGRGGWRGRGGRKGGPAVPKAEQVVDADGTVAEIVDDECVLAEDAEGEAKVDKLGNLAGGREYRCRTFTVLGRGNRLYMLSTEPARCVGFRDSYLFFTKHRKLYKIIVDEDEKRDMIERDIIPHSYKGRSIGIVTARSVFREFGARIIVGGRRIVDDYGVAQARADGAVEGDVADAEDRFVPGEPYNKNQYVAWHGASAVYHTSMPSAPVPSGKPEYKRRKVNVNDTNWMLEHAREAR
;
A
#
# COMPACT_ATOMS: atom_id res chain seq x y z
N MET A 1 71.04 27.93 8.85
CA MET A 1 70.38 29.25 8.64
C MET A 1 69.79 29.24 7.23
N VAL A 2 68.61 29.83 7.10
CA VAL A 2 67.59 29.75 6.05
C VAL A 2 68.10 30.12 4.63
N THR A 3 67.64 29.43 3.58
CA THR A 3 66.75 29.98 2.51
C THR A 3 66.52 28.97 1.38
N VAL A 4 65.24 28.64 1.20
CA VAL A 4 64.66 27.96 0.03
C VAL A 4 64.36 29.06 -0.99
N THR A 5 64.79 28.90 -2.25
CA THR A 5 64.37 29.76 -3.36
C THR A 5 63.29 29.06 -4.17
N ASP A 6 62.14 29.72 -4.18
CA ASP A 6 60.92 29.47 -4.92
C ASP A 6 61.13 29.85 -6.40
N ASP A 7 60.80 28.96 -7.33
CA ASP A 7 60.71 29.29 -8.75
C ASP A 7 59.59 28.46 -9.40
N THR A 8 58.38 29.00 -9.36
CA THR A 8 57.25 28.56 -10.19
C THR A 8 57.23 29.34 -11.50
N PRO A 9 57.15 28.68 -12.68
CA PRO A 9 56.84 29.40 -13.92
C PRO A 9 55.33 29.49 -14.16
N ARG A 10 54.86 30.71 -14.42
CA ARG A 10 53.49 31.04 -14.83
C ARG A 10 53.20 30.66 -16.30
N ARG A 11 52.11 29.90 -16.48
CA ARG A 11 50.99 30.04 -17.44
C ARG A 11 51.27 30.26 -18.95
N ARG A 12 50.75 29.34 -19.78
CA ARG A 12 50.16 29.67 -21.10
C ARG A 12 48.98 28.72 -21.39
N GLY A 13 47.85 29.30 -21.80
CA GLY A 13 46.58 28.57 -21.97
C GLY A 13 46.35 27.99 -23.36
N ARG A 14 45.08 27.58 -23.55
CA ARG A 14 44.37 27.22 -24.79
C ARG A 14 44.66 25.84 -25.39
N GLY A 15 43.68 24.95 -25.23
CA GLY A 15 43.47 23.77 -26.07
C GLY A 15 42.05 23.26 -25.88
N GLY A 16 41.13 23.74 -26.71
CA GLY A 16 39.72 23.37 -26.65
C GLY A 16 39.51 21.91 -27.02
N TRP A 17 38.85 21.16 -26.15
CA TRP A 17 38.27 19.86 -26.48
C TRP A 17 36.90 20.08 -27.13
N ARG A 18 36.90 20.39 -28.44
CA ARG A 18 35.76 20.09 -29.30
C ARG A 18 36.02 18.73 -29.96
N GLY A 19 35.15 17.78 -29.64
CA GLY A 19 34.81 16.68 -30.53
C GLY A 19 35.10 15.29 -29.96
N ARG A 20 34.02 14.54 -29.73
CA ARG A 20 33.68 13.31 -30.46
C ARG A 20 33.23 12.20 -29.51
N GLY A 21 31.92 11.99 -29.46
CA GLY A 21 31.33 10.86 -28.77
C GLY A 21 29.91 11.15 -28.30
N GLY A 22 29.02 11.54 -29.23
CA GLY A 22 27.61 11.43 -28.95
C GLY A 22 27.33 9.98 -28.55
N ARG A 23 27.03 9.75 -27.27
CA ARG A 23 26.46 8.50 -26.82
C ARG A 23 25.14 8.37 -27.56
N LYS A 24 25.17 7.61 -28.67
CA LYS A 24 23.98 6.99 -29.26
C LYS A 24 23.20 6.43 -28.09
N GLY A 25 21.97 6.90 -27.93
CA GLY A 25 21.08 6.54 -26.84
C GLY A 25 21.20 5.04 -26.58
N GLY A 26 21.55 4.70 -25.35
CA GLY A 26 21.43 3.31 -24.90
C GLY A 26 20.00 2.83 -25.18
N PRO A 27 19.79 1.51 -25.29
CA PRO A 27 18.44 0.97 -25.44
C PRO A 27 17.51 1.65 -24.42
N ALA A 28 16.34 2.08 -24.90
CA ALA A 28 15.35 2.72 -24.06
C ALA A 28 15.15 1.84 -22.80
N VAL A 29 15.16 2.48 -21.62
CA VAL A 29 14.91 1.77 -20.36
C VAL A 29 13.59 1.02 -20.56
N PRO A 30 13.57 -0.33 -20.38
CA PRO A 30 12.35 -1.08 -20.57
C PRO A 30 11.26 -0.51 -19.66
N LYS A 31 10.08 -0.31 -20.24
CA LYS A 31 8.91 0.17 -19.50
C LYS A 31 8.61 -0.84 -18.39
N ALA A 32 8.28 -0.33 -17.20
CA ALA A 32 7.84 -1.20 -16.13
C ALA A 32 6.47 -1.80 -16.52
N GLU A 33 6.32 -3.11 -16.37
CA GLU A 33 5.12 -3.86 -16.78
C GLU A 33 4.69 -4.83 -15.68
N GLN A 34 3.39 -5.12 -15.58
CA GLN A 34 2.82 -6.05 -14.61
C GLN A 34 1.69 -6.89 -15.23
N VAL A 35 1.64 -8.18 -14.88
CA VAL A 35 0.49 -9.05 -15.22
C VAL A 35 -0.67 -8.71 -14.30
N VAL A 36 -1.81 -8.29 -14.86
CA VAL A 36 -2.95 -7.73 -14.10
C VAL A 36 -4.10 -8.70 -13.84
N ASP A 37 -4.10 -9.87 -14.48
CA ASP A 37 -5.15 -10.89 -14.34
C ASP A 37 -4.63 -12.33 -14.44
N ALA A 38 -5.54 -13.30 -14.42
CA ALA A 38 -5.20 -14.72 -14.54
C ALA A 38 -4.90 -15.15 -15.98
N ASP A 39 -5.41 -14.43 -16.97
CA ASP A 39 -5.26 -14.71 -18.40
C ASP A 39 -3.88 -14.28 -18.93
N GLY A 40 -3.11 -13.56 -18.11
CA GLY A 40 -1.76 -13.12 -18.44
C GLY A 40 -1.72 -11.75 -19.12
N THR A 41 -2.81 -10.98 -19.06
CA THR A 41 -2.84 -9.62 -19.60
C THR A 41 -1.78 -8.78 -18.91
N VAL A 42 -0.93 -8.13 -19.71
CA VAL A 42 0.14 -7.25 -19.23
C VAL A 42 -0.30 -5.80 -19.35
N ALA A 43 -0.14 -5.05 -18.27
CA ALA A 43 -0.32 -3.61 -18.24
C ALA A 43 1.02 -2.90 -18.07
N GLU A 44 1.20 -1.80 -18.81
CA GLU A 44 2.28 -0.85 -18.56
C GLU A 44 2.05 -0.15 -17.21
N ILE A 45 3.14 0.14 -16.50
CA ILE A 45 3.13 0.96 -15.29
C ILE A 45 3.57 2.37 -15.67
N VAL A 46 2.67 3.33 -15.50
CA VAL A 46 2.90 4.76 -15.75
C VAL A 46 2.46 5.54 -14.52
N ASP A 47 3.30 6.48 -14.08
CA ASP A 47 3.07 7.31 -12.89
C ASP A 47 2.66 6.49 -11.65
N ASP A 48 3.36 5.38 -11.44
CA ASP A 48 3.14 4.44 -10.34
C ASP A 48 1.78 3.69 -10.35
N GLU A 49 1.09 3.66 -11.49
CA GLU A 49 -0.20 2.95 -11.65
C GLU A 49 -0.19 2.03 -12.86
N CYS A 50 -0.91 0.92 -12.78
CA CYS A 50 -1.18 0.10 -13.97
C CYS A 50 -2.11 0.89 -14.92
N VAL A 51 -1.74 0.95 -16.19
CA VAL A 51 -2.60 1.49 -17.25
C VAL A 51 -3.71 0.48 -17.53
N LEU A 52 -4.94 0.84 -17.16
CA LEU A 52 -6.13 0.00 -17.25
C LEU A 52 -7.25 0.78 -17.94
N ALA A 53 -8.26 0.09 -18.47
CA ALA A 53 -9.46 0.72 -19.02
C ALA A 53 -10.09 1.72 -18.02
N GLU A 54 -10.52 2.87 -18.54
CA GLU A 54 -11.13 3.94 -17.75
C GLU A 54 -12.65 3.90 -17.86
N ASP A 55 -13.34 4.22 -16.76
CA ASP A 55 -14.78 4.44 -16.72
C ASP A 55 -15.04 5.96 -16.67
N ALA A 56 -15.82 6.49 -17.61
CA ALA A 56 -16.03 7.93 -17.72
C ALA A 56 -16.73 8.54 -16.49
N GLU A 57 -17.67 7.82 -15.86
CA GLU A 57 -18.31 8.27 -14.62
C GLU A 57 -17.32 8.17 -13.45
N GLY A 58 -16.49 7.13 -13.42
CA GLY A 58 -15.42 6.97 -12.44
C GLY A 58 -14.36 8.08 -12.50
N GLU A 59 -13.91 8.46 -13.69
CA GLU A 59 -12.94 9.54 -13.91
C GLU A 59 -13.49 10.93 -13.52
N ALA A 60 -14.82 11.11 -13.48
CA ALA A 60 -15.41 12.33 -12.94
C ALA A 60 -15.36 12.41 -11.40
N LYS A 61 -15.08 11.29 -10.71
CA LYS A 61 -15.08 11.18 -9.24
C LYS A 61 -13.69 11.28 -8.63
N VAL A 62 -12.63 11.12 -9.42
CA VAL A 62 -11.23 11.18 -8.97
C VAL A 62 -10.35 11.79 -10.07
N ASP A 63 -9.45 12.70 -9.71
CA ASP A 63 -8.46 13.22 -10.66
C ASP A 63 -7.26 12.28 -10.86
N LYS A 64 -6.37 12.60 -11.79
CA LYS A 64 -5.17 11.80 -12.06
C LYS A 64 -4.18 11.77 -10.90
N LEU A 65 -4.26 12.68 -9.92
CA LEU A 65 -3.41 12.71 -8.73
C LEU A 65 -4.02 11.94 -7.55
N GLY A 66 -5.26 11.47 -7.67
CA GLY A 66 -5.99 10.75 -6.63
C GLY A 66 -6.82 11.64 -5.71
N ASN A 67 -7.06 12.91 -6.06
CA ASN A 67 -8.00 13.75 -5.30
C ASN A 67 -9.43 13.39 -5.69
N LEU A 68 -10.26 13.12 -4.67
CA LEU A 68 -11.67 12.79 -4.88
C LEU A 68 -12.51 14.05 -5.09
N ALA A 69 -13.53 13.94 -5.94
CA ALA A 69 -14.50 15.00 -6.22
C ALA A 69 -15.82 14.78 -5.47
N GLY A 70 -16.62 15.84 -5.37
CA GLY A 70 -17.99 15.77 -4.84
C GLY A 70 -18.08 15.54 -3.32
N GLY A 71 -17.10 16.02 -2.56
CA GLY A 71 -17.08 15.90 -1.09
C GLY A 71 -16.79 14.49 -0.57
N ARG A 72 -16.39 13.57 -1.45
CA ARG A 72 -15.98 12.21 -1.07
C ARG A 72 -14.66 12.26 -0.30
N GLU A 73 -14.56 11.40 0.70
CA GLU A 73 -13.33 11.22 1.47
C GLU A 73 -12.92 9.75 1.52
N TYR A 74 -11.61 9.51 1.47
CA TYR A 74 -11.06 8.18 1.72
C TYR A 74 -11.22 7.77 3.18
N ARG A 75 -11.50 6.48 3.39
CA ARG A 75 -11.50 5.83 4.72
C ARG A 75 -10.08 5.71 5.29
N CYS A 76 -9.07 5.58 4.42
CA CYS A 76 -7.66 5.53 4.80
C CYS A 76 -7.00 6.90 4.70
N ARG A 77 -5.85 7.06 5.36
CA ARG A 77 -5.06 8.28 5.23
C ARG A 77 -4.37 8.33 3.87
N THR A 78 -4.30 9.52 3.31
CA THR A 78 -3.53 9.81 2.10
C THR A 78 -2.39 10.77 2.41
N PHE A 79 -1.31 10.67 1.65
CA PHE A 79 -0.15 11.55 1.77
C PHE A 79 0.60 11.64 0.43
N THR A 80 1.45 12.65 0.31
CA THR A 80 2.40 12.79 -0.80
C THR A 80 3.76 12.20 -0.42
N VAL A 81 4.56 11.82 -1.41
CA VAL A 81 5.90 11.25 -1.20
C VAL A 81 6.96 12.16 -1.81
N LEU A 82 8.06 12.36 -1.09
CA LEU A 82 9.19 13.16 -1.55
C LEU A 82 9.66 12.69 -2.93
N GLY A 83 9.82 13.60 -3.88
CA GLY A 83 10.28 13.28 -5.23
C GLY A 83 9.22 12.67 -6.17
N ARG A 84 7.98 12.42 -5.69
CA ARG A 84 6.88 11.85 -6.50
C ARG A 84 5.77 12.84 -6.85
N GLY A 85 6.06 14.13 -6.75
CA GLY A 85 5.10 15.20 -7.03
C GLY A 85 3.92 15.21 -6.04
N ASN A 86 2.75 15.62 -6.54
CA ASN A 86 1.55 15.84 -5.71
C ASN A 86 0.55 14.68 -5.74
N ARG A 87 0.96 13.51 -6.26
CA ARG A 87 0.10 12.32 -6.27
C ARG A 87 -0.15 11.85 -4.84
N LEU A 88 -1.38 11.42 -4.57
CA LEU A 88 -1.78 10.87 -3.28
C LEU A 88 -1.48 9.37 -3.24
N TYR A 89 -0.86 8.95 -2.14
CA TYR A 89 -0.52 7.58 -1.83
C TYR A 89 -1.14 7.17 -0.50
N MET A 90 -1.25 5.86 -0.29
CA MET A 90 -1.64 5.22 0.96
C MET A 90 -0.57 4.21 1.37
N LEU A 91 -0.37 4.03 2.67
CA LEU A 91 0.42 2.91 3.19
C LEU A 91 -0.35 1.63 2.86
N SER A 92 0.24 0.69 2.11
CA SER A 92 -0.51 -0.45 1.55
C SER A 92 -1.23 -1.32 2.58
N THR A 93 -0.78 -1.30 3.84
CA THR A 93 -1.44 -2.04 4.92
C THR A 93 -2.78 -1.43 5.36
N GLU A 94 -3.00 -0.13 5.15
CA GLU A 94 -4.24 0.55 5.52
C GLU A 94 -5.41 0.15 4.61
N PRO A 95 -5.36 0.31 3.27
CA PRO A 95 -6.46 -0.08 2.41
C PRO A 95 -6.66 -1.60 2.42
N ALA A 96 -5.59 -2.40 2.59
CA ALA A 96 -5.70 -3.83 2.78
C ALA A 96 -6.61 -4.16 3.98
N ARG A 97 -6.35 -3.59 5.16
CA ARG A 97 -7.21 -3.79 6.34
C ARG A 97 -8.62 -3.24 6.14
N CYS A 98 -8.72 -2.05 5.53
CA CYS A 98 -10.00 -1.40 5.25
C CYS A 98 -10.94 -2.28 4.42
N VAL A 99 -10.41 -3.08 3.50
CA VAL A 99 -11.21 -3.98 2.64
C VAL A 99 -11.16 -5.44 3.07
N GLY A 100 -10.67 -5.74 4.28
CA GLY A 100 -10.75 -7.06 4.92
C GLY A 100 -9.55 -7.99 4.69
N PHE A 101 -8.43 -7.48 4.19
CA PHE A 101 -7.19 -8.24 4.03
C PHE A 101 -6.32 -8.17 5.30
N ARG A 102 -5.74 -9.32 5.67
CA ARG A 102 -4.87 -9.45 6.83
C ARG A 102 -3.57 -8.65 6.72
N ASP A 103 -3.01 -8.62 5.51
CA ASP A 103 -1.73 -8.00 5.21
C ASP A 103 -1.70 -7.52 3.76
N SER A 104 -0.72 -6.66 3.44
CA SER A 104 -0.55 -6.13 2.10
C SER A 104 -0.10 -7.19 1.09
N TYR A 105 0.49 -8.30 1.52
CA TYR A 105 0.96 -9.32 0.58
C TYR A 105 -0.21 -10.03 -0.10
N LEU A 106 -1.20 -10.48 0.68
CA LEU A 106 -2.42 -11.07 0.13
C LEU A 106 -3.22 -10.06 -0.70
N PHE A 107 -3.24 -8.80 -0.28
CA PHE A 107 -3.89 -7.70 -0.99
C PHE A 107 -3.39 -7.57 -2.43
N PHE A 108 -2.08 -7.42 -2.65
CA PHE A 108 -1.53 -7.31 -4.01
C PHE A 108 -1.56 -8.62 -4.80
N THR A 109 -1.50 -9.77 -4.12
CA THR A 109 -1.61 -11.08 -4.78
C THR A 109 -3.00 -11.29 -5.37
N LYS A 110 -4.04 -10.85 -4.67
CA LYS A 110 -5.44 -10.94 -5.13
C LYS A 110 -5.80 -9.81 -6.08
N HIS A 111 -5.28 -8.61 -5.87
CA HIS A 111 -5.57 -7.43 -6.67
C HIS A 111 -4.36 -7.04 -7.53
N ARG A 112 -4.14 -7.82 -8.59
CA ARG A 112 -3.03 -7.66 -9.53
C ARG A 112 -3.11 -6.39 -10.40
N LYS A 113 -4.23 -5.66 -10.34
CA LYS A 113 -4.39 -4.34 -10.93
C LYS A 113 -3.72 -3.22 -10.13
N LEU A 114 -3.33 -3.50 -8.88
CA LEU A 114 -2.63 -2.56 -8.02
C LEU A 114 -1.12 -2.73 -8.15
N TYR A 115 -0.42 -1.61 -8.30
CA TYR A 115 1.04 -1.60 -8.32
C TYR A 115 1.59 -1.30 -6.91
N LYS A 116 2.45 -2.18 -6.41
CA LYS A 116 3.11 -2.02 -5.12
C LYS A 116 4.43 -1.28 -5.29
N ILE A 117 4.58 -0.17 -4.59
CA ILE A 117 5.83 0.59 -4.54
C ILE A 117 6.49 0.31 -3.20
N ILE A 118 7.79 0.05 -3.20
CA ILE A 118 8.60 0.05 -1.99
C ILE A 118 9.29 1.40 -1.90
N VAL A 119 9.08 2.12 -0.80
CA VAL A 119 9.71 3.43 -0.60
C VAL A 119 11.21 3.27 -0.35
N ASP A 120 12.00 4.20 -0.86
CA ASP A 120 13.44 4.23 -0.62
C ASP A 120 13.78 4.84 0.75
N GLU A 121 15.06 4.90 1.10
CA GLU A 121 15.52 5.37 2.41
C GLU A 121 15.28 6.87 2.64
N ASP A 122 15.35 7.70 1.59
CA ASP A 122 15.19 9.14 1.70
C ASP A 122 13.70 9.51 1.74
N GLU A 123 12.87 8.88 0.88
CA GLU A 123 11.41 8.93 0.96
C GLU A 123 10.91 8.51 2.34
N LYS A 124 11.41 7.38 2.85
CA LYS A 124 11.04 6.86 4.17
C LYS A 124 11.47 7.80 5.30
N ARG A 125 12.67 8.42 5.20
CA ARG A 125 13.13 9.40 6.19
C ARG A 125 12.20 10.60 6.24
N ASP A 126 11.87 11.16 5.10
CA ASP A 126 10.92 12.28 4.98
C ASP A 126 9.52 11.90 5.50
N MET A 127 9.04 10.68 5.23
CA MET A 127 7.77 10.21 5.78
C MET A 127 7.78 10.07 7.32
N ILE A 128 8.94 9.75 7.92
CA ILE A 128 9.10 9.76 9.39
C ILE A 128 9.13 11.20 9.92
N GLU A 129 9.87 12.09 9.27
CA GLU A 129 10.01 13.49 9.67
C GLU A 129 8.68 14.26 9.60
N ARG A 130 7.80 13.88 8.68
CA ARG A 130 6.43 14.43 8.54
C ARG A 130 5.38 13.67 9.38
N ASP A 131 5.80 12.78 10.26
CA ASP A 131 4.93 11.95 11.13
C ASP A 131 3.86 11.11 10.37
N ILE A 132 4.11 10.78 9.10
CA ILE A 132 3.23 9.90 8.30
C ILE A 132 3.37 8.45 8.79
N ILE A 133 4.60 8.05 9.10
CA ILE A 133 4.94 6.75 9.71
C ILE A 133 5.79 6.94 10.96
N PRO A 134 5.73 6.02 11.93
CA PRO A 134 6.50 6.14 13.15
C PRO A 134 7.98 5.80 12.93
N HIS A 135 8.86 6.35 13.76
CA HIS A 135 10.30 6.06 13.71
C HIS A 135 10.64 4.56 13.81
N SER A 136 9.79 3.77 14.47
CA SER A 136 9.95 2.31 14.59
C SER A 136 9.91 1.56 13.24
N TYR A 137 9.49 2.23 12.16
CA TYR A 137 9.41 1.66 10.81
C TYR A 137 10.70 1.86 10.01
N LYS A 138 11.69 2.61 10.53
CA LYS A 138 12.98 2.86 9.87
C LYS A 138 13.68 1.58 9.40
N GLY A 139 13.62 0.50 10.18
CA GLY A 139 14.25 -0.79 9.84
C GLY A 139 13.38 -1.74 9.01
N ARG A 140 12.21 -1.32 8.52
CA ARG A 140 11.26 -2.17 7.81
C ARG A 140 11.11 -1.71 6.36
N SER A 141 10.89 -2.67 5.46
CA SER A 141 10.45 -2.36 4.10
C SER A 141 9.00 -1.88 4.16
N ILE A 142 8.75 -0.68 3.63
CA ILE A 142 7.43 -0.04 3.64
C ILE A 142 6.87 -0.03 2.22
N GLY A 143 5.65 -0.56 2.07
CA GLY A 143 4.91 -0.56 0.81
C GLY A 143 3.88 0.56 0.78
N ILE A 144 3.78 1.24 -0.36
CA ILE A 144 2.73 2.21 -0.66
C ILE A 144 2.03 1.86 -1.98
N VAL A 145 0.86 2.46 -2.19
CA VAL A 145 0.04 2.34 -3.41
C VAL A 145 -0.64 3.69 -3.67
N THR A 146 -0.92 4.03 -4.92
CA THR A 146 -1.62 5.28 -5.23
C THR A 146 -3.07 5.23 -4.78
N ALA A 147 -3.57 6.34 -4.24
CA ALA A 147 -4.95 6.47 -3.76
C ALA A 147 -5.97 6.26 -4.89
N ARG A 148 -5.66 6.77 -6.09
CA ARG A 148 -6.48 6.56 -7.29
C ARG A 148 -6.60 5.09 -7.65
N SER A 149 -5.51 4.32 -7.66
CA SER A 149 -5.58 2.88 -7.98
C SER A 149 -6.46 2.12 -7.00
N VAL A 150 -6.36 2.44 -5.71
CA VAL A 150 -7.24 1.84 -4.68
C VAL A 150 -8.70 2.20 -4.93
N PHE A 151 -9.01 3.46 -5.28
CA PHE A 151 -10.37 3.86 -5.63
C PHE A 151 -10.89 3.16 -6.89
N ARG A 152 -10.06 3.00 -7.92
CA ARG A 152 -10.41 2.29 -9.15
C ARG A 152 -10.78 0.83 -8.88
N GLU A 153 -10.04 0.19 -7.99
CA GLU A 153 -10.24 -1.23 -7.67
C GLU A 153 -11.42 -1.47 -6.71
N PHE A 154 -11.63 -0.59 -5.72
CA PHE A 154 -12.59 -0.84 -4.63
C PHE A 154 -13.80 0.09 -4.60
N GLY A 155 -13.79 1.18 -5.38
CA GLY A 155 -14.90 2.10 -5.51
C GLY A 155 -15.42 2.59 -4.17
N ALA A 156 -16.72 2.40 -3.94
CA ALA A 156 -17.41 2.86 -2.74
C ALA A 156 -16.85 2.25 -1.44
N ARG A 157 -16.20 1.08 -1.48
CA ARG A 157 -15.67 0.41 -0.27
C ARG A 157 -14.51 1.15 0.39
N ILE A 158 -13.82 2.03 -0.33
CA ILE A 158 -12.74 2.86 0.23
C ILE A 158 -13.19 4.30 0.55
N ILE A 159 -14.48 4.61 0.32
CA ILE A 159 -15.08 5.93 0.58
C ILE A 159 -15.84 5.89 1.90
N VAL A 160 -15.68 6.94 2.71
CA VAL A 160 -16.41 7.11 3.98
C VAL A 160 -17.91 7.14 3.71
N GLY A 161 -18.66 6.22 4.31
CA GLY A 161 -20.10 6.08 4.09
C GLY A 161 -20.46 5.75 2.64
N GLY A 162 -19.53 5.12 1.90
CA GLY A 162 -19.65 4.94 0.47
C GLY A 162 -20.90 4.16 0.06
N ARG A 163 -21.55 4.64 -1.00
CA ARG A 163 -22.74 4.02 -1.59
C ARG A 163 -22.46 3.41 -2.95
N ARG A 164 -22.97 2.20 -3.18
CA ARG A 164 -22.82 1.47 -4.44
C ARG A 164 -23.37 2.28 -5.61
N ILE A 165 -22.71 2.16 -6.77
CA ILE A 165 -22.93 2.93 -8.01
C ILE A 165 -22.60 4.43 -7.86
N VAL A 166 -23.11 5.10 -6.83
CA VAL A 166 -22.90 6.53 -6.58
C VAL A 166 -21.42 6.84 -6.34
N ASP A 167 -20.75 6.03 -5.52
CA ASP A 167 -19.34 6.22 -5.13
C ASP A 167 -18.41 5.17 -5.72
N ASP A 168 -18.93 4.23 -6.51
CA ASP A 168 -18.09 3.28 -7.25
C ASP A 168 -17.36 3.97 -8.41
N TYR A 169 -16.11 3.58 -8.65
CA TYR A 169 -15.39 4.01 -9.85
C TYR A 169 -15.91 3.28 -11.09
N GLY A 170 -15.96 1.94 -11.05
CA GLY A 170 -16.45 1.12 -12.15
C GLY A 170 -17.97 1.05 -12.17
N VAL A 171 -18.63 2.14 -12.56
CA VAL A 171 -20.10 2.25 -12.52
C VAL A 171 -20.76 1.28 -13.49
N ALA A 172 -20.26 1.18 -14.72
CA ALA A 172 -20.80 0.26 -15.71
C ALA A 172 -20.71 -1.20 -15.24
N GLN A 173 -19.56 -1.59 -14.68
CA GLN A 173 -19.35 -2.93 -14.12
C GLN A 173 -20.25 -3.17 -12.92
N ALA A 174 -20.36 -2.21 -11.99
CA ALA A 174 -21.21 -2.35 -10.81
C ALA A 174 -22.68 -2.56 -11.18
N ARG A 175 -23.19 -1.84 -12.20
CA ARG A 175 -24.54 -2.05 -12.74
C ARG A 175 -24.69 -3.44 -13.39
N ALA A 176 -23.68 -3.88 -14.15
CA ALA A 176 -23.68 -5.21 -14.78
C ALA A 176 -23.65 -6.36 -13.75
N ASP A 177 -22.95 -6.16 -12.64
CA ASP A 177 -22.87 -7.10 -11.51
C ASP A 177 -24.14 -7.11 -10.64
N GLY A 178 -25.14 -6.28 -10.97
CA GLY A 178 -26.41 -6.21 -10.26
C GLY A 178 -26.35 -5.44 -8.93
N ALA A 179 -25.38 -4.55 -8.76
CA ALA A 179 -25.37 -3.66 -7.59
C ALA A 179 -26.60 -2.75 -7.59
N VAL A 180 -27.22 -2.57 -6.43
CA VAL A 180 -28.35 -1.65 -6.26
C VAL A 180 -27.81 -0.28 -5.94
N GLU A 181 -28.29 0.74 -6.65
CA GLU A 181 -27.82 2.11 -6.49
C GLU A 181 -28.20 2.65 -5.10
N GLY A 182 -27.22 3.19 -4.40
CA GLY A 182 -27.42 3.79 -3.08
C GLY A 182 -27.21 2.83 -1.90
N ASP A 183 -27.08 1.52 -2.14
CA ASP A 183 -26.79 0.56 -1.08
C ASP A 183 -25.47 0.86 -0.38
N VAL A 184 -25.41 0.58 0.92
CA VAL A 184 -24.19 0.76 1.71
C VAL A 184 -23.13 -0.24 1.22
N ALA A 185 -21.94 0.25 0.89
CA ALA A 185 -20.88 -0.58 0.32
C ALA A 185 -20.18 -1.49 1.34
N ASP A 186 -20.11 -1.04 2.60
CA ASP A 186 -19.53 -1.79 3.71
C ASP A 186 -20.34 -1.52 4.98
N ALA A 187 -21.02 -2.56 5.49
CA ALA A 187 -21.85 -2.46 6.69
C ALA A 187 -21.04 -2.19 7.97
N GLU A 188 -19.75 -2.53 7.97
CA GLU A 188 -18.85 -2.30 9.11
C GLU A 188 -18.26 -0.88 9.07
N ASP A 189 -18.54 -0.08 8.04
CA ASP A 189 -18.11 1.30 7.98
C ASP A 189 -18.94 2.18 8.91
N ARG A 190 -18.45 2.35 10.15
CA ARG A 190 -19.07 3.24 11.12
C ARG A 190 -18.86 4.70 10.75
N PHE A 191 -19.79 5.23 9.96
CA PHE A 191 -19.88 6.65 9.63
C PHE A 191 -21.10 7.29 10.31
N VAL A 192 -20.86 8.32 11.11
CA VAL A 192 -21.92 9.15 11.73
C VAL A 192 -21.84 10.54 11.10
N PRO A 193 -22.87 10.99 10.37
CA PRO A 193 -22.88 12.33 9.79
C PRO A 193 -22.67 13.41 10.85
N GLY A 194 -21.69 14.30 10.62
CA GLY A 194 -21.35 15.41 11.53
C GLY A 194 -20.25 15.08 12.56
N GLU A 195 -19.86 13.82 12.71
CA GLU A 195 -18.71 13.45 13.53
C GLU A 195 -17.44 13.28 12.67
N PRO A 196 -16.26 13.66 13.18
CA PRO A 196 -15.00 13.39 12.49
C PRO A 196 -14.80 11.89 12.26
N TYR A 197 -14.56 11.50 11.01
CA TYR A 197 -14.29 10.10 10.68
C TYR A 197 -12.88 9.69 11.13
N ASN A 198 -12.77 8.58 11.85
CA ASN A 198 -11.49 8.08 12.34
C ASN A 198 -10.70 7.33 11.25
N LYS A 199 -9.95 8.08 10.44
CA LYS A 199 -9.05 7.50 9.41
C LYS A 199 -7.89 6.67 10.01
N ASN A 200 -7.60 6.83 11.31
CA ASN A 200 -6.53 6.10 11.98
C ASN A 200 -6.91 4.65 12.35
N GLN A 201 -8.16 4.23 12.20
CA GLN A 201 -8.62 2.90 12.63
C GLN A 201 -7.92 1.72 11.92
N TYR A 202 -7.37 1.94 10.71
CA TYR A 202 -6.63 0.92 9.95
C TYR A 202 -5.11 0.96 10.15
N VAL A 203 -4.63 1.89 10.98
CA VAL A 203 -3.21 2.15 11.20
C VAL A 203 -2.67 1.20 12.25
N ALA A 204 -1.73 0.34 11.84
CA ALA A 204 -1.24 -0.76 12.66
C ALA A 204 -0.69 -0.32 14.03
N TRP A 205 -0.01 0.83 14.11
CA TRP A 205 0.64 1.30 15.33
C TRP A 205 -0.26 2.11 16.26
N HIS A 206 -1.48 2.47 15.84
CA HIS A 206 -2.47 3.11 16.71
C HIS A 206 -3.36 2.10 17.46
N GLY A 207 -2.92 0.83 17.54
CA GLY A 207 -3.65 -0.20 18.27
C GLY A 207 -4.75 -0.85 17.43
N ALA A 208 -4.49 -1.15 16.15
CA ALA A 208 -5.40 -1.89 15.27
C ALA A 208 -5.60 -3.38 15.67
N SER A 209 -5.56 -3.71 16.96
CA SER A 209 -5.92 -5.02 17.50
C SER A 209 -7.42 -5.32 17.32
N ALA A 210 -8.28 -4.31 17.22
CA ALA A 210 -9.70 -4.47 16.90
C ALA A 210 -9.95 -5.08 15.51
N VAL A 211 -9.08 -4.83 14.54
CA VAL A 211 -9.23 -5.30 13.15
C VAL A 211 -8.97 -6.80 12.99
N TYR A 212 -8.36 -7.45 13.99
CA TYR A 212 -8.18 -8.90 14.03
C TYR A 212 -9.35 -9.64 14.69
N HIS A 213 -10.35 -8.94 15.20
CA HIS A 213 -11.55 -9.53 15.79
C HIS A 213 -12.70 -9.60 14.78
N THR A 214 -12.51 -10.36 13.71
CA THR A 214 -13.63 -10.78 12.87
C THR A 214 -13.51 -12.28 12.56
N SER A 215 -13.67 -13.08 13.62
CA SER A 215 -14.22 -14.44 13.54
C SER A 215 -14.63 -14.93 14.94
N MET A 216 -15.95 -15.01 15.16
CA MET A 216 -16.72 -15.69 16.22
C MET A 216 -16.70 -15.13 17.66
N PRO A 217 -17.87 -15.05 18.34
CA PRO A 217 -17.93 -14.77 19.77
C PRO A 217 -17.35 -15.97 20.52
N SER A 218 -16.18 -15.80 21.13
CA SER A 218 -15.77 -16.69 22.22
C SER A 218 -16.68 -16.37 23.40
N ALA A 219 -17.56 -17.31 23.76
CA ALA A 219 -18.29 -17.26 25.01
C ALA A 219 -17.32 -16.96 26.16
N PRO A 220 -17.75 -16.22 27.22
CA PRO A 220 -16.86 -15.84 28.30
C PRO A 220 -16.26 -17.10 28.93
N VAL A 221 -14.94 -17.22 28.80
CA VAL A 221 -14.16 -18.28 29.45
C VAL A 221 -14.24 -18.00 30.96
N PRO A 222 -14.70 -18.96 31.79
CA PRO A 222 -14.71 -18.79 33.23
C PRO A 222 -13.31 -18.45 33.73
N SER A 223 -13.21 -17.42 34.58
CA SER A 223 -11.96 -17.05 35.26
C SER A 223 -11.55 -18.15 36.25
N GLY A 224 -10.78 -19.11 35.74
CA GLY A 224 -10.04 -20.08 36.52
C GLY A 224 -8.89 -20.59 35.65
N LYS A 225 -7.64 -20.37 36.04
CA LYS A 225 -6.49 -20.91 35.32
C LYS A 225 -6.58 -22.45 35.38
N PRO A 226 -6.73 -23.17 34.27
CA PRO A 226 -6.46 -24.60 34.29
C PRO A 226 -4.95 -24.79 34.39
N GLU A 227 -4.47 -25.42 35.47
CA GLU A 227 -3.10 -25.91 35.55
C GLU A 227 -2.90 -27.02 34.51
N TYR A 228 -2.49 -26.63 33.30
CA TYR A 228 -1.95 -27.59 32.34
C TYR A 228 -0.52 -27.94 32.75
N LYS A 229 -0.35 -29.04 33.50
CA LYS A 229 0.94 -29.72 33.58
C LYS A 229 1.29 -30.29 32.20
N ARG A 230 1.90 -29.47 31.34
CA ARG A 230 2.47 -29.94 30.07
C ARG A 230 3.58 -30.95 30.38
N ARG A 231 3.36 -32.20 30.01
CA ARG A 231 4.40 -33.24 30.07
C ARG A 231 5.39 -32.96 28.94
N LYS A 232 6.64 -32.60 29.26
CA LYS A 232 7.70 -32.40 28.27
C LYS A 232 8.22 -33.76 27.82
N VAL A 233 7.74 -34.24 26.67
CA VAL A 233 8.33 -35.38 25.96
C VAL A 233 8.93 -34.83 24.66
N ASN A 234 10.20 -35.14 24.38
CA ASN A 234 10.84 -34.72 23.14
C ASN A 234 10.35 -35.60 21.99
N VAL A 235 9.70 -34.99 21.00
CA VAL A 235 9.20 -35.67 19.80
C VAL A 235 10.35 -35.86 18.80
N ASN A 236 10.46 -37.06 18.22
CA ASN A 236 11.41 -37.42 17.17
C ASN A 236 10.74 -38.28 16.09
N ASP A 237 11.48 -38.59 15.03
CA ASP A 237 10.97 -39.25 13.82
C ASP A 237 10.42 -40.67 14.05
N THR A 238 10.68 -41.27 15.22
CA THR A 238 10.16 -42.60 15.59
C THR A 238 9.00 -42.56 16.57
N ASN A 239 8.81 -41.47 17.33
CA ASN A 239 7.75 -41.38 18.35
C ASN A 239 6.59 -40.45 17.97
N TRP A 240 6.70 -39.66 16.90
CA TRP A 240 5.73 -38.61 16.57
C TRP A 240 4.31 -39.12 16.35
N MET A 241 4.13 -40.26 15.66
CA MET A 241 2.80 -40.83 15.42
C MET A 241 2.13 -41.29 16.73
N LEU A 242 2.91 -41.85 17.66
CA LEU A 242 2.41 -42.35 18.94
C LEU A 242 1.98 -41.18 19.85
N GLU A 243 2.79 -40.13 19.91
CA GLU A 243 2.48 -38.97 20.75
C GLU A 243 1.29 -38.18 20.17
N HIS A 244 1.18 -38.06 18.83
CA HIS A 244 0.01 -37.45 18.19
C HIS A 244 -1.28 -38.26 18.41
N ALA A 245 -1.21 -39.60 18.39
CA ALA A 245 -2.37 -40.45 18.68
C ALA A 245 -2.81 -40.38 20.16
N ARG A 246 -1.88 -40.07 21.07
CA ARG A 246 -2.16 -39.91 22.51
C ARG A 246 -2.76 -38.56 22.85
N GLU A 247 -2.36 -37.48 22.18
CA GLU A 247 -2.95 -36.14 22.38
C GLU A 247 -4.35 -36.00 21.78
N ALA A 248 -4.74 -36.89 20.86
CA ALA A 248 -6.06 -36.89 20.24
C ALA A 248 -7.18 -37.57 21.06
N ARG A 249 -6.89 -38.01 22.30
CA ARG A 249 -7.85 -38.56 23.27
C ARG A 249 -8.14 -37.57 24.38
#